data_AF-A0A1F5TFJ4-F1
#
_entry.id   AF-A0A1F5TFJ4-F1
#
_cell.length_a   1.000
_cell.length_b   1.000
_cell.length_c   1.000
_cell.angle_alpha   90.00
_cell.angle_beta   90.00
_cell.angle_gamma   90.00
#
_symmetry.space_group_name_H-M   'P 1'
#
loop_
_entity.id
_entity.type
_entity.pdbx_description
1 polymer ?
#
loop_
_entity_poly.entity_id
_entity_poly.type
_entity_poly.pdbx_seq_one_letter_code
_entity_poly.pdbx_strand_id
1 'polypeptide(L)'
;MMLTLSQHLEPRLELKQKLSLQQQLAHQLRLENSQAMLAIGLAAALHGHRYEPNGRCPKCKHKMKLIEILRGFNEYPLDRTTECPICHERFNCQLVSYYSSARIELPFFCASQTLWFFRTTENLALLTPMEIERAHQAYFHSAIAHFGTLTAAFRREGINYTFAELPKEELLRRRLKPFFGKVPDTTISSLSGITLIKIRNWRNKARIAPYKKRKPQT
;
A
#
# COMPACT_ATOMS: atom_id res chain seq x y z
N MET A 1 -20.67 -37.10 -47.13
CA MET A 1 -21.21 -36.12 -46.16
C MET A 1 -20.44 -36.26 -44.85
N MET A 2 -19.38 -35.47 -44.64
CA MET A 2 -18.62 -35.45 -43.37
C MET A 2 -18.06 -34.05 -43.13
N LEU A 3 -18.87 -33.13 -42.60
CA LEU A 3 -18.42 -31.81 -42.13
C LEU A 3 -19.44 -31.26 -41.10
N THR A 4 -19.42 -31.71 -39.84
CA THR A 4 -20.20 -31.04 -38.77
C THR A 4 -19.63 -31.16 -37.34
N LEU A 5 -18.46 -31.77 -37.12
CA LEU A 5 -17.86 -31.86 -35.78
C LEU A 5 -16.95 -30.69 -35.39
N SER A 6 -16.50 -29.89 -36.37
CA SER A 6 -15.53 -28.80 -36.13
C SER A 6 -16.15 -27.55 -35.50
N GLN A 7 -17.41 -27.24 -35.81
CA GLN A 7 -18.04 -25.96 -35.43
C GLN A 7 -18.46 -25.86 -33.95
N HIS A 8 -18.51 -26.98 -33.22
CA HIS A 8 -18.89 -27.00 -31.80
C HIS A 8 -17.69 -27.02 -30.84
N LEU A 9 -16.46 -27.26 -31.32
CA LEU A 9 -15.26 -27.33 -30.49
C LEU A 9 -14.62 -25.95 -30.26
N GLU A 10 -14.67 -25.07 -31.26
CA GLU A 10 -14.06 -23.73 -31.20
C GLU A 10 -14.69 -22.82 -30.11
N PRO A 11 -16.02 -22.69 -29.99
CA PRO A 11 -16.62 -21.84 -28.95
C PRO A 11 -16.30 -22.35 -27.53
N ARG A 12 -16.14 -23.67 -27.38
CA ARG A 12 -15.84 -24.30 -26.09
C ARG A 12 -14.37 -24.12 -25.70
N LEU A 13 -13.45 -24.07 -26.67
CA LEU A 13 -12.04 -23.76 -26.45
C LEU A 13 -11.86 -22.28 -26.08
N GLU A 14 -12.51 -21.37 -26.80
CA GLU A 14 -12.48 -19.93 -26.50
C GLU A 14 -13.03 -19.62 -25.11
N LEU A 15 -14.15 -20.24 -24.73
CA LEU A 15 -14.74 -20.05 -23.41
C LEU A 15 -13.80 -20.54 -22.30
N LYS A 16 -13.14 -21.69 -22.47
CA LYS A 16 -12.15 -22.20 -21.52
C LYS A 16 -10.94 -21.26 -21.40
N GLN A 17 -10.44 -20.73 -22.51
CA GLN A 17 -9.35 -19.76 -22.51
C GLN A 17 -9.73 -18.47 -21.79
N LYS A 18 -10.92 -17.92 -22.07
CA LYS A 18 -11.45 -16.73 -21.38
C LYS A 18 -11.57 -16.96 -19.87
N LEU A 19 -12.11 -18.10 -19.45
CA LEU A 19 -12.25 -18.44 -18.04
C LEU A 19 -10.87 -18.58 -17.35
N SER A 20 -9.92 -19.25 -18.00
CA SER A 20 -8.57 -19.42 -17.49
C SER A 20 -7.87 -18.07 -17.31
N LEU A 21 -7.96 -17.18 -18.30
CA LEU A 21 -7.40 -15.83 -18.23
C LEU A 21 -8.03 -15.00 -17.09
N GLN A 22 -9.35 -15.08 -16.92
CA GLN A 22 -10.06 -14.41 -15.82
C GLN A 22 -9.59 -14.92 -14.45
N GLN A 23 -9.38 -16.23 -14.31
CA GLN A 23 -8.85 -16.83 -13.09
C GLN A 23 -7.41 -16.37 -12.80
N GLN A 24 -6.55 -16.33 -13.81
CA GLN A 24 -5.19 -15.84 -13.68
C GLN A 24 -5.15 -14.36 -13.26
N LEU A 25 -5.95 -13.50 -13.90
CA LEU A 25 -6.05 -12.09 -13.56
C LEU A 25 -6.58 -11.89 -12.13
N ALA A 26 -7.62 -12.63 -11.74
CA ALA A 26 -8.16 -12.59 -10.39
C ALA A 26 -7.13 -13.04 -9.34
N HIS A 27 -6.32 -14.06 -9.66
CA HIS A 27 -5.23 -14.51 -8.81
C HIS A 27 -4.15 -13.44 -8.66
N GLN A 28 -3.74 -12.82 -9.77
CA GLN A 28 -2.74 -11.74 -9.76
C GLN A 28 -3.22 -10.55 -8.90
N LEU A 29 -4.46 -10.09 -9.09
CA LEU A 29 -5.04 -9.00 -8.29
C LEU A 29 -5.06 -9.32 -6.79
N ARG A 30 -5.35 -10.58 -6.41
CA ARG A 30 -5.30 -11.00 -5.00
C ARG A 30 -3.89 -10.92 -4.43
N LEU A 31 -2.88 -11.34 -5.20
CA LEU A 31 -1.48 -11.27 -4.78
C LEU A 31 -1.00 -9.82 -4.63
N GLU A 32 -1.28 -8.96 -5.62
CA GLU A 32 -0.92 -7.54 -5.57
C GLU A 32 -1.58 -6.83 -4.40
N ASN A 33 -2.88 -7.07 -4.18
CA ASN A 33 -3.58 -6.52 -3.03
C ASN A 33 -2.98 -7.00 -1.70
N SER A 34 -2.64 -8.29 -1.60
CA SER A 34 -2.00 -8.84 -0.39
C SER A 34 -0.64 -8.20 -0.14
N GLN A 35 0.16 -7.98 -1.18
CA GLN A 35 1.46 -7.30 -1.05
C GLN A 35 1.30 -5.83 -0.65
N ALA A 36 0.36 -5.12 -1.25
CA ALA A 36 0.06 -3.72 -0.91
C ALA A 36 -0.40 -3.61 0.56
N MET A 37 -1.30 -4.51 1.01
CA MET A 37 -1.76 -4.54 2.39
C MET A 37 -0.63 -4.85 3.38
N LEU A 38 0.30 -5.74 3.02
CA LEU A 38 1.49 -6.01 3.84
C LEU A 38 2.43 -4.80 3.92
N ALA A 39 2.59 -4.06 2.82
CA ALA A 39 3.41 -2.85 2.79
C ALA A 39 2.82 -1.74 3.67
N ILE A 40 1.51 -1.47 3.55
CA ILE A 40 0.82 -0.52 4.42
C ILE A 40 0.85 -0.97 5.88
N GLY A 41 0.63 -2.27 6.14
CA GLY A 41 0.68 -2.83 7.50
C GLY A 41 2.06 -2.69 8.13
N LEU A 42 3.12 -2.91 7.35
CA LEU A 42 4.50 -2.72 7.77
C LEU A 42 4.78 -1.25 8.11
N ALA A 43 4.38 -0.34 7.21
CA ALA A 43 4.54 1.09 7.42
C ALA A 43 3.81 1.57 8.69
N ALA A 44 2.55 1.17 8.88
CA ALA A 44 1.78 1.49 10.07
C ALA A 44 2.46 0.95 11.35
N ALA A 45 2.96 -0.28 11.29
CA ALA A 45 3.60 -0.94 12.43
C ALA A 45 4.88 -0.23 12.90
N LEU A 46 5.63 0.43 12.01
CA LEU A 46 6.82 1.22 12.38
C LEU A 46 6.49 2.29 13.43
N HIS A 47 5.32 2.91 13.28
CA HIS A 47 4.82 3.98 14.15
C HIS A 47 3.91 3.46 15.27
N GLY A 48 3.53 2.18 15.25
CA GLY A 48 2.64 1.58 16.24
C GLY A 48 1.17 1.81 15.93
N HIS A 49 0.87 2.12 14.67
CA HIS A 49 -0.49 2.19 14.16
C HIS A 49 -0.89 0.88 13.49
N ARG A 50 -2.19 0.75 13.20
CA ARG A 50 -2.72 -0.13 12.16
C ARG A 50 -3.52 0.71 11.19
N TYR A 51 -3.28 0.51 9.90
CA TYR A 51 -4.02 1.21 8.84
C TYR A 51 -4.92 0.24 8.09
N GLU A 52 -6.16 0.69 7.86
CA GLU A 52 -7.16 0.00 7.05
C GLU A 52 -7.75 0.97 6.02
N PRO A 53 -7.30 0.89 4.77
CA PRO A 53 -7.90 1.63 3.66
C PRO A 53 -9.38 1.26 3.51
N ASN A 54 -10.24 2.27 3.44
CA ASN A 54 -11.69 2.12 3.32
C ASN A 54 -12.20 2.90 2.11
N GLY A 55 -12.48 2.17 1.02
CA GLY A 55 -13.15 2.70 -0.16
C GLY A 55 -14.49 2.00 -0.35
N ARG A 56 -15.59 2.60 0.11
CA ARG A 56 -16.93 2.09 -0.19
C ARG A 56 -17.63 3.05 -1.15
N CYS A 57 -17.89 2.58 -2.37
CA CYS A 57 -18.52 3.43 -3.37
C CYS A 57 -19.91 3.91 -2.90
N PRO A 58 -20.20 5.22 -2.92
CA PRO A 58 -21.49 5.74 -2.45
C PRO A 58 -22.66 5.31 -3.33
N LYS A 59 -22.43 5.12 -4.63
CA LYS A 59 -23.44 4.72 -5.63
C LYS A 59 -23.77 3.22 -5.59
N CYS A 60 -22.83 2.34 -5.94
CA CYS A 60 -23.08 0.89 -6.03
C CYS A 60 -22.77 0.10 -4.74
N LYS A 61 -22.34 0.76 -3.67
CA LYS A 61 -21.97 0.17 -2.37
C LYS A 61 -20.82 -0.84 -2.39
N HIS A 62 -20.15 -1.02 -3.53
CA HIS A 62 -18.99 -1.88 -3.68
C HIS A 62 -17.88 -1.49 -2.69
N LYS A 63 -17.40 -2.48 -1.92
CA LYS A 63 -16.26 -2.33 -1.00
C LYS A 63 -14.98 -2.65 -1.76
N MET A 64 -14.25 -1.61 -2.12
CA MET A 64 -13.01 -1.70 -2.86
C MET A 64 -11.88 -2.25 -1.99
N LYS A 65 -11.05 -3.07 -2.60
CA LYS A 65 -9.74 -3.49 -2.08
C LYS A 65 -8.74 -2.35 -2.22
N LEU A 66 -7.64 -2.42 -1.46
CA LEU A 66 -6.58 -1.42 -1.55
C LEU A 66 -6.08 -1.24 -2.98
N ILE A 67 -5.79 -2.32 -3.71
CA ILE A 67 -5.27 -2.18 -5.08
C ILE A 67 -6.29 -1.50 -6.03
N GLU A 68 -7.59 -1.70 -5.79
CA GLU A 68 -8.65 -1.05 -6.57
C GLU A 68 -8.72 0.44 -6.23
N ILE A 69 -8.56 0.81 -4.95
CA ILE A 69 -8.46 2.21 -4.51
C ILE A 69 -7.23 2.87 -5.15
N LEU A 70 -6.06 2.24 -5.06
CA LEU A 70 -4.82 2.80 -5.59
C LEU A 70 -4.86 3.01 -7.11
N ARG A 71 -5.48 2.08 -7.84
CA ARG A 71 -5.65 2.18 -9.30
C ARG A 71 -6.76 3.14 -9.72
N GLY A 72 -7.72 3.43 -8.85
CA GLY A 72 -8.82 4.34 -9.13
C GLY A 72 -8.46 5.81 -8.98
N PHE A 73 -7.37 6.13 -8.26
CA PHE A 73 -6.80 7.47 -8.27
C PHE A 73 -6.28 7.82 -9.66
N ASN A 74 -6.43 9.09 -10.06
CA ASN A 74 -5.78 9.58 -11.25
C ASN A 74 -4.37 10.09 -10.93
N GLU A 75 -3.62 10.44 -11.98
CA GLU A 75 -2.29 11.01 -11.85
C GLU A 75 -2.32 12.51 -11.51
N TYR A 76 -3.49 13.15 -11.56
CA TYR A 76 -3.64 14.58 -11.32
C TYR A 76 -3.61 14.90 -9.82
N PRO A 77 -2.61 15.62 -9.30
CA PRO A 77 -2.42 15.77 -7.85
C PRO A 77 -3.54 16.52 -7.12
N LEU A 78 -4.34 17.32 -7.84
CA LEU A 78 -5.44 18.08 -7.25
C LEU A 78 -6.77 17.31 -7.20
N ASP A 79 -6.92 16.25 -8.00
CA ASP A 79 -8.08 15.38 -7.88
C ASP A 79 -7.79 14.34 -6.81
N ARG A 80 -8.47 14.47 -5.67
CA ARG A 80 -8.30 13.64 -4.47
C ARG A 80 -9.25 12.43 -4.42
N THR A 81 -9.94 12.16 -5.51
CA THR A 81 -10.95 11.09 -5.59
C THR A 81 -10.39 9.82 -6.21
N THR A 82 -10.97 8.68 -5.82
CA THR A 82 -10.77 7.39 -6.47
C THR A 82 -12.00 7.02 -7.26
N GLU A 83 -11.81 6.37 -8.42
CA GLU A 83 -12.88 5.83 -9.23
C GLU A 83 -13.29 4.42 -8.81
N CYS A 84 -14.59 4.15 -8.76
CA CYS A 84 -15.11 2.80 -8.55
C CYS A 84 -14.95 1.94 -9.83
N PRO A 85 -14.32 0.75 -9.77
CA PRO A 85 -14.12 -0.09 -10.95
C PRO A 85 -15.40 -0.74 -11.49
N ILE A 86 -16.55 -0.59 -10.80
CA ILE A 86 -17.83 -1.19 -11.19
C ILE A 86 -18.75 -0.17 -11.85
N CYS A 87 -18.94 1.00 -11.23
CA CYS A 87 -19.90 1.99 -11.72
C CYS A 87 -19.26 3.33 -12.12
N HIS A 88 -17.94 3.41 -12.10
CA HIS A 88 -17.12 4.57 -12.48
C HIS A 88 -17.41 5.87 -11.71
N GLU A 89 -18.12 5.76 -10.58
CA GLU A 89 -18.35 6.89 -9.69
C GLU A 89 -17.02 7.27 -9.02
N ARG A 90 -16.70 8.57 -9.01
CA ARG A 90 -15.53 9.10 -8.31
C ARG A 90 -15.92 9.56 -6.90
N PHE A 91 -15.14 9.19 -5.90
CA PHE A 91 -15.44 9.53 -4.51
C PHE A 91 -14.18 9.61 -3.65
N ASN A 92 -14.27 10.25 -2.48
CA ASN A 92 -13.16 10.29 -1.53
C ASN A 92 -13.10 8.97 -0.75
N CYS A 93 -11.96 8.29 -0.79
CA CYS A 93 -11.70 7.16 0.08
C CYS A 93 -11.08 7.60 1.41
N GLN A 94 -11.17 6.74 2.41
CA GLN A 94 -10.67 6.99 3.75
C GLN A 94 -9.53 6.03 4.12
N LEU A 95 -8.65 6.46 5.01
CA LEU A 95 -7.67 5.66 5.71
C LEU A 95 -8.13 5.60 7.16
N VAL A 96 -8.49 4.41 7.63
CA VAL A 96 -8.83 4.21 9.04
C VAL A 96 -7.53 3.94 9.78
N SER A 97 -7.18 4.81 10.73
CA SER A 97 -6.01 4.64 11.59
C SER A 97 -6.44 4.21 12.98
N TYR A 98 -5.81 3.14 13.46
CA TYR A 98 -5.96 2.64 14.82
C TYR A 98 -4.67 2.91 15.59
N TYR A 99 -4.79 3.57 16.74
CA TYR A 99 -3.68 3.82 17.66
C TYR A 99 -4.13 3.58 19.09
N SER A 100 -3.51 2.62 19.77
CA SER A 100 -3.97 2.15 21.09
C SER A 100 -5.45 1.74 21.04
N SER A 101 -6.35 2.53 21.65
CA SER A 101 -7.81 2.37 21.64
C SER A 101 -8.54 3.37 20.73
N ALA A 102 -7.84 4.33 20.14
CA ALA A 102 -8.43 5.33 19.26
C ALA A 102 -8.61 4.80 17.84
N ARG A 103 -9.73 5.17 17.22
CA ARG A 103 -10.04 4.94 15.80
C ARG A 103 -10.34 6.29 15.17
N ILE A 104 -9.57 6.66 14.17
CA ILE A 104 -9.79 7.88 13.39
C ILE A 104 -9.97 7.53 11.92
N GLU A 105 -10.88 8.22 11.25
CA GLU A 105 -11.10 8.12 9.81
C GLU A 105 -10.59 9.39 9.15
N LEU A 106 -9.65 9.24 8.23
CA LEU A 106 -9.02 10.36 7.54
C LEU A 106 -9.20 10.20 6.04
N PRO A 107 -9.25 11.28 5.25
CA PRO A 107 -9.07 11.18 3.81
C PRO A 107 -7.79 10.41 3.48
N PHE A 108 -7.87 9.47 2.54
CA PHE A 108 -6.70 8.75 2.02
C PHE A 108 -6.32 9.33 0.68
N PHE A 109 -5.05 9.70 0.53
CA PHE A 109 -4.51 10.22 -0.73
C PHE A 109 -3.57 9.21 -1.35
N CYS A 110 -3.41 9.25 -2.67
CA CYS A 110 -2.41 8.44 -3.36
C CYS A 110 -1.00 9.00 -3.13
N ALA A 111 0.01 8.24 -3.57
CA ALA A 111 1.40 8.63 -3.43
C ALA A 111 1.72 9.98 -4.12
N SER A 112 1.24 10.20 -5.35
CA SER A 112 1.53 11.44 -6.10
C SER A 112 0.86 12.67 -5.48
N GLN A 113 -0.40 12.57 -5.05
CA GLN A 113 -1.10 13.63 -4.32
C GLN A 113 -0.39 13.99 -3.02
N THR A 114 0.07 12.97 -2.28
CA THR A 114 0.78 13.17 -1.01
C THR A 114 2.11 13.87 -1.25
N LEU A 115 2.90 13.42 -2.22
CA LEU A 115 4.18 14.04 -2.55
C LEU A 115 4.03 15.47 -3.09
N TRP A 116 3.03 15.71 -3.93
CA TRP A 116 2.71 17.05 -4.40
C TRP A 116 2.46 18.02 -3.24
N PHE A 117 1.66 17.60 -2.24
CA PHE A 117 1.43 18.40 -1.03
C PHE A 117 2.74 18.73 -0.29
N PHE A 118 3.64 17.75 -0.16
CA PHE A 118 4.94 17.95 0.51
C PHE A 118 5.85 18.91 -0.27
N ARG A 119 5.75 18.92 -1.61
CA ARG A 119 6.51 19.81 -2.49
C ARG A 119 6.00 21.25 -2.46
N THR A 120 4.68 21.44 -2.42
CA THR A 120 4.05 22.77 -2.57
C THR A 120 3.79 23.49 -1.26
N THR A 121 3.85 22.78 -0.13
CA THR A 121 3.59 23.40 1.18
C THR A 121 4.89 23.97 1.74
N GLU A 122 4.98 25.30 1.78
CA GLU A 122 6.14 26.01 2.31
C GLU A 122 6.43 25.63 3.76
N ASN A 123 7.71 25.55 4.10
CA ASN A 123 8.20 25.28 5.46
C ASN A 123 7.74 23.96 6.09
N LEU A 124 7.06 23.07 5.36
CA LEU A 124 6.60 21.78 5.90
C LEU A 124 7.76 20.93 6.42
N ALA A 125 8.92 20.97 5.75
CA ALA A 125 10.12 20.24 6.15
C ALA A 125 10.79 20.81 7.42
N LEU A 126 10.40 22.00 7.87
CA LEU A 126 10.88 22.61 9.13
C LEU A 126 10.03 22.17 10.34
N LEU A 127 8.89 21.52 10.10
CA LEU A 127 7.99 21.05 11.15
C LEU A 127 8.38 19.65 11.62
N THR A 128 8.26 19.42 12.92
CA THR A 128 8.40 18.09 13.52
C THR A 128 7.29 17.15 13.05
N PRO A 129 7.47 15.81 13.15
CA PRO A 129 6.43 14.85 12.76
C PRO A 129 5.11 15.09 13.49
N MET A 130 5.18 15.45 14.78
CA MET A 130 4.00 15.73 15.60
C MET A 130 3.27 17.01 15.18
N GLU A 131 3.99 18.04 14.72
CA GLU A 131 3.38 19.27 14.20
C GLU A 131 2.70 19.02 12.85
N ILE A 132 3.35 18.26 11.95
CA ILE A 132 2.76 17.86 10.67
C ILE A 132 1.53 16.97 10.91
N GLU A 133 1.61 16.00 11.82
CA GLU A 133 0.47 15.17 12.18
C GLU A 133 -0.67 16.06 12.69
N ARG A 134 -0.42 16.98 13.63
CA ARG A 134 -1.47 17.85 14.17
C ARG A 134 -2.11 18.77 13.12
N ALA A 135 -1.31 19.40 12.28
CA ALA A 135 -1.80 20.37 11.29
C ALA A 135 -2.40 19.70 10.05
N HIS A 136 -1.87 18.54 9.66
CA HIS A 136 -2.13 17.90 8.37
C HIS A 136 -2.27 16.37 8.49
N GLN A 137 -3.09 15.91 9.45
CA GLN A 137 -3.29 14.47 9.79
C GLN A 137 -3.44 13.56 8.56
N ALA A 138 -4.31 13.90 7.61
CA ALA A 138 -4.58 13.08 6.43
C ALA A 138 -3.33 12.86 5.55
N TYR A 139 -2.53 13.92 5.35
CA TYR A 139 -1.29 13.84 4.58
C TYR A 139 -0.17 13.14 5.35
N PHE A 140 -0.07 13.38 6.66
CA PHE A 140 0.85 12.66 7.52
C PHE A 140 0.61 11.15 7.42
N HIS A 141 -0.62 10.70 7.68
CA HIS A 141 -0.93 9.28 7.66
C HIS A 141 -0.88 8.66 6.26
N SER A 142 -1.23 9.41 5.21
CA SER A 142 -1.04 8.95 3.82
C SER A 142 0.45 8.80 3.48
N ALA A 143 1.31 9.73 3.93
CA ALA A 143 2.75 9.65 3.73
C ALA A 143 3.34 8.43 4.44
N ILE A 144 2.94 8.17 5.68
CA ILE A 144 3.35 6.96 6.38
C ILE A 144 2.87 5.73 5.61
N ALA A 145 1.59 5.65 5.23
CA ALA A 145 1.05 4.47 4.53
C ALA A 145 1.80 4.12 3.24
N HIS A 146 2.22 5.11 2.45
CA HIS A 146 2.92 4.88 1.17
C HIS A 146 4.44 4.75 1.30
N PHE A 147 5.05 5.54 2.17
CA PHE A 147 6.51 5.72 2.21
C PHE A 147 7.17 5.22 3.50
N GLY A 148 6.38 4.86 4.51
CA GLY A 148 6.83 4.36 5.80
C GLY A 148 7.30 5.43 6.76
N THR A 149 7.93 6.50 6.27
CA THR A 149 8.42 7.65 7.05
C THR A 149 8.27 8.95 6.24
N LEU A 150 8.13 10.08 6.91
CA LEU A 150 8.21 11.42 6.34
C LEU A 150 9.57 11.65 5.68
N THR A 151 10.66 11.19 6.30
CA THR A 151 12.02 11.25 5.74
C THR A 151 12.06 10.59 4.36
N ALA A 152 11.46 9.39 4.23
CA ALA A 152 11.37 8.73 2.95
C ALA A 152 10.49 9.48 1.95
N ALA A 153 9.39 10.10 2.39
CA ALA A 153 8.50 10.91 1.55
C ALA A 153 9.20 12.18 1.04
N PHE A 154 9.76 13.01 1.93
CA PHE A 154 10.50 14.22 1.57
C PHE A 154 11.68 13.93 0.64
N ARG A 155 12.41 12.83 0.88
CA ARG A 155 13.51 12.42 0.02
C ARG A 155 13.07 12.12 -1.42
N ARG A 156 11.82 11.69 -1.66
CA ARG A 156 11.30 11.49 -3.02
C ARG A 156 11.18 12.81 -3.79
N GLU A 157 10.95 13.90 -3.09
CA GLU A 157 10.92 15.26 -3.64
C GLU A 157 12.28 15.96 -3.58
N GLY A 158 13.35 15.24 -3.23
CA GLY A 158 14.70 15.82 -3.12
C GLY A 158 14.87 16.73 -1.90
N ILE A 159 13.96 16.69 -0.92
CA ILE A 159 13.98 17.51 0.28
C ILE A 159 14.64 16.72 1.42
N ASN A 160 15.59 17.35 2.11
CA ASN A 160 16.23 16.76 3.29
C ASN A 160 15.37 17.03 4.54
N TYR A 161 14.88 15.97 5.18
CA TYR A 161 14.10 16.04 6.41
C TYR A 161 14.90 15.42 7.56
N THR A 162 15.19 16.20 8.59
CA THR A 162 16.21 15.85 9.60
C THR A 162 15.64 15.38 10.93
N PHE A 163 14.32 15.39 11.11
CA PHE A 163 13.70 15.01 12.38
C PHE A 163 13.66 13.48 12.56
N ALA A 164 13.94 13.03 13.78
CA ALA A 164 13.84 11.62 14.14
C ALA A 164 12.36 11.21 14.27
N GLU A 165 11.94 10.18 13.54
CA GLU A 165 10.55 9.72 13.50
C GLU A 165 10.33 8.39 14.22
N LEU A 166 11.32 7.51 14.16
CA LEU A 166 11.17 6.12 14.59
C LEU A 166 11.63 5.93 16.04
N PRO A 167 10.98 5.02 16.79
CA PRO A 167 11.36 4.75 18.17
C PRO A 167 12.72 4.05 18.27
N LYS A 168 13.16 3.84 19.51
CA LYS A 168 14.38 3.07 19.82
C LYS A 168 14.38 1.72 19.09
N GLU A 169 15.59 1.31 18.71
CA GLU A 169 15.86 0.12 17.90
C GLU A 169 15.17 -1.16 18.40
N GLU A 170 15.15 -1.39 19.71
CA GLU A 170 14.54 -2.59 20.30
C GLU A 170 13.04 -2.67 20.02
N LEU A 171 12.33 -1.54 20.11
CA LEU A 171 10.90 -1.48 19.82
C LEU A 171 10.63 -1.69 18.33
N LEU A 172 11.45 -1.08 17.46
CA LEU A 172 11.38 -1.30 16.01
C LEU A 172 11.57 -2.77 15.65
N ARG A 173 12.58 -3.43 16.21
CA ARG A 173 12.85 -4.84 15.95
C ARG A 173 11.65 -5.72 16.31
N ARG A 174 10.97 -5.43 17.43
CA ARG A 174 9.73 -6.13 17.83
C ARG A 174 8.58 -5.87 16.86
N ARG A 175 8.38 -4.63 16.44
CA ARG A 175 7.34 -4.22 15.48
C ARG A 175 7.55 -4.83 14.08
N LEU A 176 8.80 -4.99 13.66
CA LEU A 176 9.16 -5.56 12.35
C LEU A 176 9.14 -7.09 12.30
N LYS A 177 9.35 -7.76 13.44
CA LYS A 177 9.42 -9.23 13.52
C LYS A 177 8.28 -9.96 12.79
N PRO A 178 7.00 -9.54 12.88
CA PRO A 178 5.89 -10.21 12.19
C PRO A 178 5.95 -10.17 10.65
N PHE A 179 6.77 -9.30 10.08
CA PHE A 179 6.90 -9.05 8.64
C PHE A 179 8.09 -9.80 8.02
N PHE A 180 9.07 -10.22 8.81
CA PHE A 180 10.18 -11.01 8.31
C PHE A 180 9.70 -12.30 7.63
N GLY A 181 10.23 -12.58 6.45
CA GLY A 181 9.84 -13.73 5.62
C GLY A 181 8.51 -13.57 4.87
N LYS A 182 7.70 -12.56 5.20
CA LYS A 182 6.42 -12.24 4.51
C LYS A 182 6.56 -11.14 3.47
N VAL A 183 7.53 -10.25 3.65
CA VAL A 183 7.90 -9.21 2.68
C VAL A 183 9.41 -9.22 2.43
N PRO A 184 9.88 -8.74 1.28
CA PRO A 184 11.32 -8.63 1.01
C PRO A 184 12.03 -7.76 2.06
N ASP A 185 13.24 -8.17 2.48
CA ASP A 185 14.09 -7.40 3.39
C ASP A 185 14.41 -6.00 2.81
N THR A 186 14.44 -5.88 1.47
CA THR A 186 14.60 -4.60 0.75
C THR A 186 13.40 -3.67 0.94
N THR A 187 12.18 -4.19 0.97
CA THR A 187 10.97 -3.41 1.25
C THR A 187 10.99 -2.91 2.70
N ILE A 188 11.37 -3.76 3.66
CA ILE A 188 11.53 -3.36 5.06
C ILE A 188 12.58 -2.25 5.19
N SER A 189 13.74 -2.44 4.57
CA SER A 189 14.83 -1.45 4.55
C SER A 189 14.37 -0.11 3.96
N SER A 190 13.67 -0.14 2.82
CA SER A 190 13.19 1.07 2.15
C SER A 190 12.17 1.86 2.99
N LEU A 191 11.21 1.18 3.62
CA LEU A 191 10.14 1.84 4.39
C LEU A 191 10.61 2.29 5.77
N SER A 192 11.53 1.57 6.40
CA SER A 192 12.04 1.89 7.73
C SER A 192 13.27 2.82 7.73
N GLY A 193 13.92 3.01 6.58
CA GLY A 193 15.21 3.70 6.51
C GLY A 193 16.38 2.94 7.13
N ILE A 194 16.16 1.71 7.60
CA ILE A 194 17.20 0.88 8.23
C ILE A 194 18.00 0.17 7.15
N THR A 195 19.32 0.05 7.33
CA THR A 195 20.18 -0.61 6.36
C THR A 195 19.79 -2.09 6.15
N LEU A 196 19.86 -2.55 4.90
CA LEU A 196 19.51 -3.92 4.53
C LEU A 196 20.30 -4.97 5.31
N ILE A 197 21.58 -4.70 5.57
CA ILE A 197 22.46 -5.59 6.36
C ILE A 197 21.89 -5.79 7.77
N LYS A 198 21.44 -4.71 8.41
CA LYS A 198 20.88 -4.75 9.76
C LYS A 198 19.55 -5.51 9.80
N ILE A 199 18.68 -5.27 8.81
CA ILE A 199 17.42 -6.04 8.65
C ILE A 199 17.70 -7.54 8.48
N ARG A 200 18.63 -7.91 7.60
CA ARG A 200 19.03 -9.33 7.40
C ARG A 200 19.55 -9.95 8.70
N ASN A 201 20.37 -9.22 9.44
CA ASN A 201 20.90 -9.67 10.73
C ASN A 201 19.79 -9.91 11.76
N TRP A 202 18.81 -9.01 11.86
CA TRP A 202 17.66 -9.21 12.75
C TRP A 202 16.82 -10.42 12.37
N ARG A 203 16.51 -10.59 11.08
CA ARG A 203 15.79 -11.76 10.56
C ARG A 203 16.53 -13.06 10.88
N ASN A 204 17.83 -13.11 10.61
CA ASN A 204 18.66 -14.29 10.85
C ASN A 204 18.74 -14.62 12.35
N LYS A 205 18.92 -13.63 13.23
CA LYS A 205 18.89 -13.82 14.68
C LYS A 205 17.55 -14.35 15.18
N ALA A 206 16.45 -13.99 14.53
CA ALA A 206 15.12 -14.51 14.81
C ALA A 206 14.87 -15.91 14.19
N ARG A 207 15.83 -16.49 13.46
CA ARG A 207 15.73 -17.77 12.75
C ARG A 207 14.57 -17.83 11.74
N ILE A 208 14.28 -16.71 11.09
CA ILE A 208 13.20 -16.61 10.10
C ILE A 208 13.78 -16.73 8.69
N ALA A 209 13.21 -17.61 7.86
CA ALA A 209 13.64 -17.79 6.47
C ALA A 209 13.45 -16.49 5.64
N PRO A 210 14.30 -16.26 4.62
CA PRO A 210 14.11 -15.13 3.70
C PRO A 210 12.75 -15.19 3.01
N TYR A 211 12.25 -14.03 2.60
CA TYR A 211 11.07 -13.96 1.72
C TYR A 211 11.32 -14.73 0.42
N LYS A 212 10.37 -15.57 0.04
CA LYS A 212 10.33 -16.24 -1.28
C LYS A 212 9.09 -15.77 -2.01
N LYS A 213 9.27 -15.13 -3.17
CA LYS A 213 8.16 -14.82 -4.07
C LYS A 213 7.51 -16.15 -4.46
N ARG A 214 6.25 -16.37 -4.07
CA ARG A 214 5.51 -17.54 -4.52
C ARG A 214 5.46 -17.46 -6.05
N LYS A 215 6.04 -18.46 -6.73
CA LYS A 215 5.84 -18.60 -8.17
C LYS A 215 4.35 -18.83 -8.41
N PRO A 216 3.73 -18.19 -9.41
CA PRO A 216 2.41 -18.61 -9.84
C PRO A 216 2.50 -20.11 -10.17
N GLN A 217 1.60 -20.91 -9.58
CA GLN A 217 1.41 -22.28 -10.06
C GLN A 217 0.85 -22.14 -11.47
N THR A 218 1.71 -22.38 -12.46
CA THR A 218 1.35 -22.53 -13.88
C THR A 218 0.53 -23.78 -14.07
#